data_AF-C7XV89-F1
#
_entry.id   AF-C7XV89-F1
#
_cell.length_a   1.000
_cell.length_b   1.000
_cell.length_c   1.000
_cell.angle_alpha   90.00
_cell.angle_beta   90.00
_cell.angle_gamma   90.00
#
_symmetry.space_group_name_H-M   'P 1'
#
loop_
_entity.id
_entity.type
_entity.pdbx_description
1 polymer ?
#
loop_
_entity_poly.entity_id
_entity_poly.type
_entity_poly.pdbx_seq_one_letter_code
_entity_poly.pdbx_strand_id
1 'polypeptide(L)' 'MKMNKPSGYIGIYRRRLIDSQVIRPAGYGKVKFALPLFKEFVVDDGQYLVMG' A
#
# COMPACT_ATOMS: atom_id res chain seq x y z
N MET A 1 9.56 9.78 7.26
CA MET A 1 8.42 9.16 7.98
C MET A 1 8.75 7.73 8.34
N LYS A 2 8.75 7.36 9.62
CA LYS A 2 8.71 5.95 10.06
C LYS A 2 7.27 5.65 10.48
N MET A 3 6.68 4.59 9.94
CA MET A 3 5.45 4.06 10.52
C MET A 3 5.79 3.56 11.94
N ASN A 4 5.05 4.02 12.94
CA ASN A 4 5.14 3.52 14.31
C ASN A 4 4.52 2.11 14.40
N LYS A 5 5.13 1.15 13.72
CA LYS A 5 4.64 -0.22 13.55
C LYS A 5 5.76 -1.22 13.84
N PRO A 6 5.43 -2.42 14.35
CA PRO A 6 6.41 -3.46 14.65
C PRO A 6 7.30 -3.83 13.47
N SER A 7 8.50 -4.32 13.75
CA SER A 7 9.36 -4.93 12.73
C SER A 7 8.60 -6.05 12.03
N GLY A 8 8.66 -6.07 10.69
CA GLY A 8 7.93 -7.04 9.87
C GLY A 8 6.48 -6.66 9.52
N TYR A 9 5.90 -5.62 10.13
CA TYR A 9 4.55 -5.13 9.78
C TYR A 9 4.41 -4.85 8.27
N ILE A 10 5.41 -4.19 7.68
CA ILE A 10 5.46 -3.88 6.24
C ILE A 10 5.41 -5.17 5.40
N GLY A 11 6.13 -6.21 5.81
CA GLY A 11 6.17 -7.49 5.09
C GLY A 11 4.83 -8.23 5.13
N ILE A 12 4.20 -8.28 6.30
CA ILE A 12 2.87 -8.89 6.48
C ILE A 12 1.83 -8.11 5.68
N TYR A 13 1.83 -6.78 5.78
CA TYR A 13 0.90 -5.92 5.06
C TYR A 13 1.05 -6.05 3.55
N ARG A 14 2.29 -6.04 3.05
CA ARG A 14 2.59 -6.28 1.63
C ARG A 14 2.05 -7.63 1.15
N ARG A 15 2.23 -8.70 1.93
CA ARG A 15 1.73 -10.03 1.57
C ARG A 15 0.21 -10.05 1.48
N ARG A 16 -0.49 -9.48 2.46
CA ARG A 16 -1.96 -9.36 2.44
C ARG A 16 -2.48 -8.65 1.18
N LEU A 17 -1.83 -7.55 0.78
CA LEU A 17 -2.23 -6.82 -0.43
C LEU A 17 -1.97 -7.58 -1.73
N ILE A 18 -0.97 -8.47 -1.75
CA ILE A 18 -0.71 -9.37 -2.88
C ILE A 18 -1.74 -10.50 -2.90
N ASP A 19 -2.01 -11.11 -1.76
CA ASP A 19 -2.97 -12.21 -1.61
C ASP A 19 -4.39 -11.76 -1.97
N SER A 20 -4.76 -10.52 -1.64
CA SER A 20 -6.03 -9.90 -2.03
C SER A 20 -6.05 -9.34 -3.46
N GLN A 21 -4.99 -9.57 -4.24
CA GLN A 21 -4.82 -9.09 -5.61
C GLN A 21 -4.92 -7.56 -5.80
N VAL A 22 -4.67 -6.77 -4.75
CA VAL A 22 -4.70 -5.30 -4.82
C VAL A 22 -3.41 -4.77 -5.46
N ILE A 23 -2.29 -5.42 -5.15
CA ILE A 23 -0.98 -5.11 -5.74
C ILE A 23 -0.29 -6.36 -6.26
N ARG A 24 0.66 -6.19 -7.18
CA ARG A 24 1.52 -7.25 -7.69
C ARG A 24 3.00 -6.85 -7.65
N PRO A 25 3.93 -7.79 -7.49
CA PRO A 25 5.36 -7.50 -7.55
C PRO A 25 5.76 -6.88 -8.89
N ALA A 26 6.64 -5.87 -8.85
CA ALA A 26 7.19 -5.23 -10.05
C ALA A 26 8.73 -5.25 -10.09
N GLY A 27 9.36 -6.04 -9.20
CA GLY A 27 10.81 -6.12 -9.05
C GLY A 27 11.40 -4.95 -8.27
N TYR A 28 12.64 -5.10 -7.78
CA TYR A 28 13.43 -4.03 -7.12
C TYR A 28 12.69 -3.30 -5.98
N GLY A 29 11.90 -4.01 -5.18
CA GLY A 29 11.11 -3.42 -4.10
C GLY A 29 9.89 -2.61 -4.56
N LYS A 30 9.61 -2.58 -5.86
CA LYS A 30 8.45 -1.90 -6.46
C LYS A 30 7.24 -2.83 -6.56
N VAL A 31 6.06 -2.22 -6.58
CA VAL A 31 4.78 -2.90 -6.79
C VAL A 31 3.95 -2.16 -7.85
N LYS A 32 3.10 -2.88 -8.56
CA LYS A 32 2.08 -2.32 -9.46
C LYS A 32 0.70 -2.55 -8.82
N PHE A 33 -0.18 -1.56 -8.92
CA PHE A 33 -1.57 -1.72 -8.49
C PHE A 33 -2.34 -2.53 -9.53
N ALA A 34 -3.32 -3.31 -9.07
CA ALA A 34 -4.19 -4.09 -9.94
C ALA A 34 -5.29 -3.22 -10.57
N LEU A 35 -5.77 -2.22 -9.84
CA LEU A 35 -6.78 -1.28 -10.33
C LEU A 35 -6.10 -0.07 -11.00
N PRO A 36 -6.51 0.30 -12.23
CA PRO A 36 -6.21 1.61 -12.79
C PRO A 36 -6.66 2.72 -11.82
N LEU A 37 -5.92 3.82 -11.74
CA LEU A 37 -6.24 4.98 -10.88
C LEU A 37 -6.21 4.72 -9.36
N PHE A 38 -5.87 3.52 -8.89
CA PHE A 38 -5.79 3.23 -7.45
C PHE A 38 -4.76 4.12 -6.73
N LYS A 39 -3.71 4.52 -7.45
CA LYS A 39 -2.75 5.50 -6.94
C LYS A 39 -3.42 6.84 -6.63
N GLU A 40 -4.30 7.31 -7.51
CA GLU A 40 -5.04 8.56 -7.34
C GLU A 40 -6.03 8.43 -6.18
N PHE A 41 -6.74 7.30 -6.10
CA PHE A 41 -7.61 7.00 -4.97
C PHE A 41 -6.87 7.05 -3.61
N VAL A 42 -5.70 6.43 -3.49
CA VAL A 42 -4.92 6.46 -2.23
C VAL A 42 -4.41 7.88 -1.91
N VAL A 43 -4.17 8.70 -2.92
CA VAL A 43 -3.75 10.10 -2.73
C VAL A 43 -4.93 10.96 -2.25
N ASP A 44 -6.12 10.77 -2.82
CA ASP A 44 -7.35 11.44 -2.41
C ASP A 44 -7.81 10.98 -1.01
N ASP A 45 -7.82 9.68 -0.75
CA ASP A 45 -8.22 9.10 0.54
C ASP A 45 -7.19 9.42 1.64
N GLY A 46 -5.92 9.57 1.26
CA GLY A 46 -4.87 10.10 2.13
C GLY A 46 -5.20 11.47 2.72
N GLN A 47 -6.04 12.29 2.07
CA GLN A 47 -6.54 13.56 2.61
C GLN A 47 -7.55 13.35 3.75
N TYR A 48 -8.34 12.26 3.73
CA TYR A 48 -9.30 11.94 4.79
C TYR A 48 -8.63 11.40 6.06
N LEU A 49 -7.46 10.75 5.95
CA LEU A 49 -6.71 10.23 7.10
C LEU A 49 -5.90 11.31 7.85
N VAL A 50 -5.71 12.51 7.29
CA VAL A 50 -5.05 13.65 7.96
C VAL A 50 -6.04 14.61 8.62
N MET A 51 -7.34 14.42 8.40
CA MET A 51 -8.45 15.23 8.94
C MET A 51 -9.31 14.44 9.96
N GLY A 52 -8.67 13.57 10.74
CA GLY A 52 -9.30 12.80 11.83
C GLY A 52 -8.47 12.81 13.10
#